data_AF-A0A2D6S010-F1
#
_entry.id   AF-A0A2D6S010-F1
#
_cell.length_a   1.000
_cell.length_b   1.000
_cell.length_c   1.000
_cell.angle_alpha   90.00
_cell.angle_beta   90.00
_cell.angle_gamma   90.00
#
_symmetry.space_group_name_H-M   'P 1'
#
loop_
_entity.id
_entity.type
_entity.pdbx_description
1 polymer ?
#
loop_
_entity_poly.entity_id
_entity_poly.type
_entity_poly.pdbx_seq_one_letter_code
_entity_poly.pdbx_strand_id
1 'polypeptide(L)'
;MDLAKISTPKCGSIRDPLVLHLKMNQLINSFLRTNLMMLKIFLYHFIGYLSRTESPNRARNACPRSVWEVGETSPGIKPKKSPMLQTFSWKGSVLILLLVAILPTVLFAQGTGRINGYLHDKATGEPLPYANVMLKNTRFGAISDVHGYYVLNGIPPRKYKLVVSRMGYEDVEKEISVQPNGELRFDVEVALEAIRLGEVTVAGKKTRFIEEVEISRTNIGAREIGSTPSLVEADVFRTIQQLPSATSQSDFSSALVVRGGSPDENLILVDGAEIYNPYHLLGLFSTFNADTIANAKFLAGGYPAEYTGRLSSILDIIMIKFIPLKISYYL
;
A
#
# COMPACT_ATOMS: atom_id res chain seq x y z
N MET A 1 -14.64 33.05 -10.04
CA MET A 1 -14.58 32.97 -8.57
C MET A 1 -15.24 31.66 -8.17
N ASP A 2 -14.64 30.60 -7.67
CA ASP A 2 -13.26 30.13 -7.53
C ASP A 2 -13.40 28.60 -7.45
N LEU A 3 -12.71 27.86 -8.31
CA LEU A 3 -12.66 26.39 -8.22
C LEU A 3 -11.33 26.01 -7.58
N ALA A 4 -11.39 25.68 -6.28
CA ALA A 4 -10.27 25.15 -5.53
C ALA A 4 -9.92 23.73 -6.03
N LYS A 5 -8.80 23.60 -6.74
CA LYS A 5 -8.16 22.32 -7.08
C LYS A 5 -7.54 21.73 -5.82
N ILE A 6 -8.09 20.61 -5.36
CA ILE A 6 -7.47 19.76 -4.33
C ILE A 6 -6.39 18.91 -5.02
N SER A 7 -5.13 19.19 -4.72
CA SER A 7 -3.98 18.39 -5.18
C SER A 7 -3.72 17.22 -4.24
N THR A 8 -3.89 15.99 -4.72
CA THR A 8 -3.43 14.78 -4.02
C THR A 8 -1.91 14.63 -4.16
N PRO A 9 -1.17 14.20 -3.12
CA PRO A 9 0.26 13.92 -3.25
C PRO A 9 0.46 12.65 -4.09
N LYS A 10 1.19 12.78 -5.20
CA LYS A 10 1.68 11.66 -6.00
C LYS A 10 2.66 10.84 -5.13
N CYS A 11 2.27 9.62 -4.77
CA CYS A 11 3.17 8.65 -4.18
C CYS A 11 4.15 8.18 -5.27
N GLY A 12 5.43 8.53 -5.11
CA GLY A 12 6.48 8.28 -6.08
C GLY A 12 6.77 6.80 -6.27
N SER A 13 6.70 6.36 -7.52
CA SER A 13 7.19 5.07 -8.00
C SER A 13 8.71 4.97 -7.81
N ILE A 14 9.16 4.03 -6.99
CA ILE A 14 10.58 3.71 -6.78
C ILE A 14 11.04 2.79 -7.92
N ARG A 15 11.20 3.32 -9.14
CA ARG A 15 11.76 2.57 -10.29
C ARG A 15 12.60 3.44 -11.24
N ASP A 16 13.40 4.37 -10.72
CA ASP A 16 14.39 5.08 -11.53
C ASP A 16 15.80 4.48 -11.36
N PRO A 17 16.38 3.82 -12.40
CA PRO A 17 17.74 3.28 -12.34
C PRO A 17 18.83 4.35 -12.11
N LEU A 18 18.51 5.62 -12.38
CA LEU A 18 19.37 6.78 -12.10
C LEU A 18 19.59 7.04 -10.60
N VAL A 19 18.60 6.78 -9.75
CA VAL A 19 18.70 7.02 -8.29
C VAL A 19 19.59 5.95 -7.63
N LEU A 20 19.58 4.73 -8.16
CA LEU A 20 20.46 3.65 -7.67
C LEU A 20 21.93 3.93 -8.00
N HIS A 21 22.20 4.45 -9.20
CA HIS A 21 23.55 4.80 -9.64
C HIS A 21 24.14 5.98 -8.84
N LEU A 22 23.31 6.98 -8.51
CA LEU A 22 23.71 8.10 -7.66
C LEU A 22 24.02 7.67 -6.21
N LYS A 23 23.22 6.78 -5.62
CA LYS A 23 23.48 6.25 -4.27
C LYS A 23 24.74 5.37 -4.21
N MET A 24 25.01 4.61 -5.26
CA MET A 24 26.22 3.77 -5.34
C MET A 24 27.48 4.63 -5.49
N ASN A 25 27.44 5.68 -6.32
CA ASN A 25 28.54 6.65 -6.43
C ASN A 25 28.77 7.44 -5.13
N GLN A 26 27.72 7.75 -4.37
CA GLN A 26 27.89 8.39 -3.05
C GLN A 26 28.53 7.46 -2.02
N LEU A 27 28.20 6.17 -2.01
CA LEU A 27 28.83 5.18 -1.13
C LEU A 27 30.30 4.93 -1.51
N ILE A 28 30.60 4.83 -2.81
CA ILE A 28 31.98 4.69 -3.31
C ILE A 28 32.81 5.93 -2.96
N ASN A 29 32.27 7.14 -3.15
CA ASN A 29 32.95 8.38 -2.80
C ASN A 29 33.10 8.56 -1.28
N SER A 30 32.14 8.10 -0.47
CA SER A 30 32.25 8.08 0.99
C SER A 30 33.37 7.14 1.46
N PHE A 31 33.46 5.95 0.86
CA PHE A 31 34.49 4.95 1.13
C PHE A 31 35.89 5.39 0.68
N LEU A 32 36.00 6.03 -0.49
CA LEU A 32 37.24 6.65 -0.97
C LEU A 32 37.67 7.81 -0.07
N ARG A 33 36.73 8.67 0.38
CA ARG A 33 37.04 9.77 1.30
C ARG A 33 37.54 9.31 2.66
N THR A 34 36.93 8.27 3.23
CA THR A 34 37.38 7.72 4.53
C THR A 34 38.77 7.09 4.42
N ASN A 35 39.05 6.33 3.36
CA ASN A 35 40.39 5.77 3.13
C ASN A 35 41.45 6.86 2.86
N LEU A 36 41.12 7.90 2.08
CA LEU A 36 42.03 9.02 1.82
C LEU A 36 42.28 9.86 3.07
N MET A 37 41.28 10.00 3.95
CA MET A 37 41.41 10.69 5.23
C MET A 37 42.30 9.91 6.20
N MET A 38 42.14 8.58 6.26
CA MET A 38 43.03 7.70 7.03
C MET A 38 44.47 7.77 6.50
N LEU A 39 44.66 7.78 5.17
CA LEU A 39 45.97 7.94 4.54
C LEU A 39 46.61 9.32 4.86
N LYS A 40 45.81 10.39 4.88
CA LYS A 40 46.27 11.74 5.26
C LYS A 40 46.69 11.83 6.73
N ILE A 41 45.93 11.23 7.64
CA ILE A 41 46.29 11.15 9.07
C ILE A 41 47.60 10.37 9.23
N PHE A 42 47.76 9.29 8.46
CA PHE A 42 48.97 8.48 8.44
C PHE A 42 50.20 9.25 7.93
N LEU A 43 50.05 9.99 6.83
CA LEU A 43 51.08 10.88 6.29
C LEU A 43 51.44 12.00 7.28
N TYR A 44 50.46 12.58 7.98
CA TYR A 44 50.71 13.62 8.98
C TYR A 44 51.51 13.10 10.18
N HIS A 45 51.19 11.91 10.68
CA HIS A 45 51.95 11.28 11.76
C HIS A 45 53.34 10.85 11.30
N PHE A 46 53.48 10.36 10.07
CA PHE A 46 54.77 9.94 9.51
C PHE A 46 55.73 11.12 9.27
N ILE A 47 55.22 12.24 8.72
CA ILE A 47 55.98 13.48 8.54
C ILE A 47 56.36 14.09 9.91
N GLY A 48 55.43 14.09 10.87
CA GLY A 48 55.69 14.55 12.24
C GLY A 48 56.77 13.73 12.97
N TYR A 49 56.87 12.43 12.67
CA TYR A 49 57.89 11.54 13.22
C TYR A 49 59.28 11.80 12.61
N LEU A 50 59.37 12.05 11.29
CA LEU A 50 60.63 12.38 10.62
C LEU A 50 61.18 13.76 10.99
N SER A 51 60.31 14.70 11.36
CA SER A 51 60.70 16.08 11.72
C SER A 51 61.39 16.20 13.10
N ARG A 52 61.36 15.15 13.93
CA ARG A 52 61.83 15.19 15.33
C ARG A 52 63.27 14.72 15.53
N THR A 53 63.97 14.31 14.46
CA THR A 53 65.32 13.70 14.56
C THR A 53 66.48 14.62 14.22
N GLU A 54 66.27 15.90 13.89
CA GLU A 54 67.37 16.85 13.68
C GLU A 54 67.64 17.67 14.95
N SER A 55 68.71 17.32 15.68
CA SER A 55 69.29 18.20 16.70
C SER A 55 70.21 19.24 16.03
N PRO A 56 70.24 20.51 16.48
CA PRO A 56 71.08 21.52 15.85
C PRO A 56 72.52 21.44 16.40
N ASN A 57 73.40 20.68 15.74
CA ASN A 57 74.84 20.84 15.90
C ASN A 57 75.34 21.95 14.97
N ARG A 58 75.26 23.20 15.43
CA ARG A 58 75.83 24.36 14.71
C ARG A 58 77.32 24.49 15.04
N ALA A 59 78.10 24.30 13.99
CA ALA A 59 79.54 24.48 13.82
C ALA A 59 80.23 25.48 14.77
N ARG A 60 81.25 24.97 15.46
CA ARG A 60 82.49 25.72 15.73
C ARG A 60 83.30 25.74 14.44
N ASN A 61 83.81 26.92 14.05
CA ASN A 61 85.10 27.17 13.38
C ASN A 61 85.06 28.49 12.61
N ALA A 62 85.62 29.56 13.18
CA ALA A 62 86.33 30.63 12.48
C ALA A 62 86.79 31.72 13.46
N CYS A 63 88.11 31.80 13.68
CA CYS A 63 88.96 33.02 13.67
C CYS A 63 90.18 32.93 14.60
N PRO A 64 91.29 33.62 14.26
CA PRO A 64 92.63 33.11 14.48
C PRO A 64 93.38 33.72 15.67
N ARG A 65 94.43 32.98 16.02
CA ARG A 65 95.58 33.23 16.92
C ARG A 65 95.92 34.70 17.24
N SER A 66 96.00 35.01 18.54
CA SER A 66 97.06 35.85 19.13
C SER A 66 97.30 35.49 20.60
N VAL A 67 98.56 35.11 20.87
CA VAL A 67 99.40 35.23 22.08
C VAL A 67 98.72 35.73 23.38
N TRP A 68 98.83 34.96 24.48
CA TRP A 68 99.65 35.19 25.69
C TRP A 68 99.44 34.00 26.67
N GLU A 69 100.52 33.59 27.35
CA GLU A 69 100.53 32.60 28.44
C GLU A 69 99.79 33.10 29.69
N VAL A 70 99.36 32.16 30.55
CA VAL A 70 99.60 32.09 32.01
C VAL A 70 98.50 31.24 32.69
N GLY A 71 98.93 30.26 33.51
CA GLY A 71 98.41 30.08 34.87
C GLY A 71 97.21 29.16 35.13
N GLU A 72 97.54 27.94 35.56
CA GLU A 72 97.06 27.28 36.79
C GLU A 72 95.56 26.98 37.08
N THR A 73 95.32 25.67 37.15
CA THR A 73 94.63 24.90 38.22
C THR A 73 93.10 24.80 38.31
N SER A 74 92.71 23.54 38.55
CA SER A 74 91.64 23.06 39.46
C SER A 74 90.38 22.41 38.85
N PRO A 75 89.78 21.42 39.56
CA PRO A 75 89.39 20.16 38.94
C PRO A 75 87.88 19.84 39.00
N GLY A 76 87.49 18.84 38.21
CA GLY A 76 86.40 17.92 38.55
C GLY A 76 85.03 18.27 37.99
N ILE A 77 84.47 17.31 37.24
CA ILE A 77 83.10 16.76 37.37
C ILE A 77 83.06 15.54 36.44
N LYS A 78 82.81 14.34 36.99
CA LYS A 78 82.52 13.14 36.18
C LYS A 78 81.05 13.20 35.75
N PRO A 79 80.71 13.16 34.44
CA PRO A 79 79.32 13.06 34.04
C PRO A 79 78.77 11.64 34.26
N LYS A 80 77.65 11.59 34.96
CA LYS A 80 76.81 10.42 35.26
C LYS A 80 76.38 9.74 33.94
N LYS A 81 76.66 8.43 33.80
CA LYS A 81 76.23 7.63 32.65
C LYS A 81 74.69 7.62 32.59
N SER A 82 74.12 8.24 31.56
CA SER A 82 72.70 8.13 31.21
C SER A 82 72.39 6.72 30.67
N PRO A 83 71.20 6.17 30.93
CA PRO A 83 70.83 4.85 30.44
C PRO A 83 70.81 4.86 28.91
N MET A 84 71.44 3.84 28.36
CA MET A 84 71.61 3.57 26.94
C MET A 84 70.22 3.41 26.30
N LEU A 85 69.76 4.44 25.58
CA LEU A 85 68.55 4.39 24.78
C LEU A 85 68.74 3.33 23.68
N GLN A 86 68.08 2.19 23.84
CA GLN A 86 68.00 1.16 22.80
C GLN A 86 67.43 1.81 21.54
N THR A 87 68.23 1.84 20.47
CA THR A 87 67.81 2.34 19.17
C THR A 87 66.71 1.43 18.62
N PHE A 88 65.47 1.89 18.74
CA PHE A 88 64.31 1.20 18.20
C PHE A 88 64.46 1.14 16.67
N SER A 89 64.75 -0.06 16.15
CA SER A 89 65.04 -0.27 14.72
C SER A 89 63.77 -0.10 13.90
N TRP A 90 63.60 1.08 13.29
CA TRP A 90 62.41 1.44 12.50
C TRP A 90 62.09 0.45 11.37
N LYS A 91 63.10 -0.29 10.89
CA LYS A 91 62.98 -1.32 9.85
C LYS A 91 62.02 -2.45 10.26
N GLY A 92 62.00 -2.82 11.54
CA GLY A 92 61.09 -3.85 12.05
C GLY A 92 59.64 -3.39 12.11
N SER A 93 59.40 -2.13 12.49
CA SER A 93 58.06 -1.55 12.59
C SER A 93 57.41 -1.39 11.21
N VAL A 94 58.17 -1.01 10.18
CA VAL A 94 57.67 -0.89 8.80
C VAL A 94 57.23 -2.26 8.24
N LEU A 95 57.98 -3.32 8.52
CA LEU A 95 57.65 -4.68 8.06
C LEU A 95 56.35 -5.19 8.71
N ILE A 96 56.17 -4.96 10.01
CA ILE A 96 54.95 -5.35 10.74
C ILE A 96 53.73 -4.59 10.19
N LEU A 97 53.89 -3.30 9.92
CA LEU A 97 52.80 -2.47 9.37
C LEU A 97 52.39 -2.93 7.96
N LEU A 98 53.36 -3.34 7.15
CA LEU A 98 53.12 -3.88 5.82
C LEU A 98 52.44 -5.27 5.87
N LEU A 99 52.80 -6.11 6.84
CA LEU A 99 52.14 -7.39 7.09
C LEU A 99 50.68 -7.22 7.55
N VAL A 100 50.44 -6.26 8.45
CA VAL A 100 49.09 -5.93 8.94
C VAL A 100 48.21 -5.34 7.82
N ALA A 101 48.79 -4.57 6.90
CA ALA A 101 48.08 -4.05 5.73
C ALA A 101 47.64 -5.14 4.73
N ILE A 102 48.27 -6.32 4.74
CA ILE A 102 47.95 -7.44 3.84
C ILE A 102 46.84 -8.35 4.41
N LEU A 103 46.68 -8.43 5.74
CA LEU A 103 45.64 -9.24 6.39
C LEU A 103 44.19 -9.01 5.89
N PRO A 104 43.73 -7.78 5.60
CA PRO A 104 42.37 -7.57 5.06
C PRO A 104 42.17 -8.19 3.68
N THR A 105 43.21 -8.30 2.85
CA THR A 105 43.09 -8.83 1.48
C THR A 105 42.71 -10.32 1.47
N VAL A 106 43.08 -11.06 2.51
CA VAL A 106 42.76 -12.48 2.67
C VAL A 106 41.29 -12.68 3.07
N LEU A 107 40.68 -11.71 3.77
CA LEU A 107 39.27 -11.77 4.16
C LEU A 107 38.31 -11.53 2.99
N PHE A 108 38.72 -10.76 1.97
CA PHE A 108 37.93 -10.55 0.76
C PHE A 108 38.10 -11.65 -0.30
N ALA A 109 38.95 -12.65 -0.06
CA ALA A 109 39.20 -13.76 -0.97
C ALA A 109 38.27 -14.98 -0.77
N GLN A 110 37.16 -14.82 -0.02
CA GLN A 110 36.18 -15.90 0.12
C GLN A 110 35.52 -16.16 -1.24
N GLY A 111 35.88 -17.28 -1.85
CA GLY A 111 35.39 -17.69 -3.17
C GLY A 111 33.87 -17.73 -3.24
N THR A 112 33.30 -17.15 -4.29
CA THR A 112 31.85 -17.24 -4.55
C THR A 112 31.51 -18.56 -5.23
N GLY A 113 30.35 -19.12 -4.91
CA GLY A 113 29.80 -20.29 -5.58
C GLY A 113 28.87 -19.95 -6.75
N ARG A 114 28.54 -20.99 -7.51
CA ARG A 114 27.63 -20.97 -8.67
C ARG A 114 26.53 -22.02 -8.48
N ILE A 115 25.30 -21.68 -8.83
CA ILE A 115 24.18 -22.62 -8.90
C ILE A 115 23.68 -22.66 -10.33
N ASN A 116 23.41 -23.84 -10.86
CA ASN A 116 22.72 -24.01 -12.13
C ASN A 116 21.79 -25.22 -12.10
N GLY A 117 20.94 -25.35 -13.11
CA GLY A 117 20.08 -26.51 -13.27
C GLY A 117 19.00 -26.30 -14.30
N TYR A 118 18.13 -27.29 -14.42
CA TYR A 118 16.97 -27.30 -15.29
C TYR A 118 15.68 -27.39 -14.48
N LEU A 119 14.67 -26.65 -14.93
CA LEU A 119 13.33 -26.67 -14.40
C LEU A 119 12.41 -27.41 -15.35
N HIS A 120 11.60 -28.33 -14.82
CA HIS A 120 10.64 -29.10 -15.61
C HIS A 120 9.25 -29.07 -14.98
N ASP A 121 8.22 -29.19 -15.82
CA ASP A 121 6.86 -29.47 -15.38
C ASP A 121 6.78 -30.90 -14.86
N LYS A 122 6.27 -31.09 -13.64
CA LYS A 122 6.16 -32.41 -12.99
C LYS A 122 5.20 -33.35 -13.71
N ALA A 123 4.17 -32.83 -14.36
CA ALA A 123 3.14 -33.63 -15.03
C ALA A 123 3.55 -34.05 -16.44
N THR A 124 4.14 -33.14 -17.21
CA THR A 124 4.48 -33.38 -18.63
C THR A 124 5.94 -33.72 -18.86
N GLY A 125 6.83 -33.38 -17.92
CA GLY A 125 8.29 -33.49 -18.09
C GLY A 125 8.88 -32.43 -19.03
N GLU A 126 8.07 -31.50 -19.53
CA GLU A 126 8.52 -30.44 -20.44
C GLU A 126 9.37 -29.39 -19.71
N PRO A 127 10.33 -28.73 -20.41
CA PRO A 127 11.09 -27.64 -19.81
C PRO A 127 10.17 -26.51 -19.37
N LEU A 128 10.52 -25.86 -18.26
CA LEU A 128 9.74 -24.79 -17.64
C LEU A 128 10.37 -23.42 -17.92
N PRO A 129 9.96 -22.73 -19.01
CA PRO A 129 10.59 -21.48 -19.39
C PRO A 129 10.08 -20.29 -18.58
N TYR A 130 10.96 -19.29 -18.43
CA TYR A 130 10.67 -17.99 -17.79
C TYR A 130 10.19 -18.10 -16.34
N ALA A 131 10.62 -19.14 -15.62
CA ALA A 131 10.39 -19.27 -14.18
C ALA A 131 11.42 -18.45 -13.40
N ASN A 132 10.99 -17.83 -12.31
CA ASN A 132 11.87 -17.10 -11.40
C ASN A 132 12.53 -18.07 -10.43
N VAL A 133 13.86 -18.05 -10.37
CA VAL A 133 14.66 -18.80 -9.40
C VAL A 133 15.39 -17.81 -8.51
N MET A 134 15.10 -17.80 -7.21
CA MET A 134 15.67 -16.81 -6.30
C MET A 134 16.08 -17.43 -4.97
N LEU A 135 17.15 -16.91 -4.36
CA LEU A 135 17.52 -17.25 -3.00
C LEU A 135 16.73 -16.36 -2.02
N LYS A 136 15.90 -16.98 -1.19
CA LYS A 136 15.00 -16.31 -0.23
C LYS A 136 15.77 -15.33 0.64
N ASN A 137 15.21 -14.13 0.84
CA ASN A 137 15.79 -13.03 1.61
C ASN A 137 17.13 -12.49 1.06
N THR A 138 17.40 -12.68 -0.22
CA THR A 138 18.59 -12.11 -0.88
C THR A 138 18.20 -11.41 -2.19
N ARG A 139 19.19 -10.80 -2.85
CA ARG A 139 19.03 -10.23 -4.20
C ARG A 139 19.51 -11.17 -5.31
N PHE A 140 19.98 -12.37 -4.95
CA PHE A 140 20.45 -13.36 -5.91
C PHE A 140 19.27 -14.08 -6.52
N GLY A 141 19.05 -13.88 -7.81
CA GLY A 141 18.03 -14.55 -8.58
C GLY A 141 18.36 -14.57 -10.06
N ALA A 142 17.71 -15.46 -10.78
CA ALA A 142 17.80 -15.63 -12.21
C ALA A 142 16.42 -16.02 -12.76
N ILE A 143 16.26 -15.88 -14.07
CA ILE A 143 15.07 -16.34 -14.80
C ILE A 143 15.52 -17.51 -15.67
N SER A 144 14.75 -18.59 -15.74
CA SER A 144 15.05 -19.70 -16.63
C SER A 144 14.85 -19.31 -18.11
N ASP A 145 15.67 -19.87 -18.98
CA ASP A 145 15.58 -19.66 -20.43
C ASP A 145 14.44 -20.48 -21.07
N VAL A 146 14.38 -20.48 -22.40
CA VAL A 146 13.35 -21.21 -23.17
C VAL A 146 13.43 -22.74 -23.01
N HIS A 147 14.58 -23.26 -22.58
CA HIS A 147 14.80 -24.69 -22.31
C HIS A 147 14.74 -25.01 -20.82
N GLY A 148 14.28 -24.06 -19.98
CA GLY A 148 14.17 -24.24 -18.53
C GLY A 148 15.51 -24.19 -17.80
N TYR A 149 16.61 -23.82 -18.46
CA TYR A 149 17.93 -23.73 -17.85
C TYR A 149 18.11 -22.40 -17.10
N TYR A 150 18.71 -22.43 -15.93
CA TYR A 150 18.97 -21.25 -15.11
C TYR A 150 20.37 -21.27 -14.50
N VAL A 151 20.92 -20.08 -14.23
CA VAL A 151 22.25 -19.91 -13.60
C VAL A 151 22.27 -18.73 -12.64
N LEU A 152 22.71 -18.96 -11.41
CA LEU A 152 23.02 -17.93 -10.42
C LEU A 152 24.54 -17.94 -10.15
N ASN A 153 25.18 -16.79 -10.31
CA ASN A 153 26.62 -16.62 -10.12
C ASN A 153 26.91 -15.70 -8.91
N GLY A 154 28.13 -15.80 -8.38
CA GLY A 154 28.60 -14.83 -7.38
C GLY A 154 27.96 -15.00 -6.00
N ILE A 155 27.54 -16.22 -5.66
CA ILE A 155 26.79 -16.46 -4.42
C ILE A 155 27.77 -16.69 -3.26
N PRO A 156 27.69 -15.94 -2.16
CA PRO A 156 28.52 -16.19 -0.98
C PRO A 156 28.27 -17.60 -0.40
N PRO A 157 29.29 -18.31 0.08
CA PRO A 157 29.13 -19.66 0.61
C PRO A 157 28.30 -19.64 1.91
N ARG A 158 27.09 -20.21 1.86
CA ARG A 158 26.14 -20.33 2.97
C ARG A 158 25.04 -21.33 2.61
N LYS A 159 24.24 -21.74 3.61
CA LYS A 159 22.93 -22.37 3.39
C LYS A 159 21.88 -21.34 3.00
N TYR A 160 21.14 -21.63 1.93
CA TYR A 160 20.05 -20.81 1.41
C TYR A 160 18.79 -21.64 1.19
N LYS A 161 17.65 -20.95 1.09
CA LYS A 161 16.42 -21.51 0.53
C LYS A 161 16.28 -21.02 -0.90
N LEU A 162 16.36 -21.94 -1.86
CA LEU A 162 16.04 -21.69 -3.25
C LEU A 162 14.52 -21.72 -3.40
N VAL A 163 13.96 -20.68 -4.01
CA VAL A 163 12.54 -20.54 -4.30
C VAL A 163 12.40 -20.47 -5.80
N VAL A 164 11.60 -21.39 -6.36
CA VAL A 164 11.21 -21.39 -7.77
C VAL A 164 9.75 -21.01 -7.85
N SER A 165 9.42 -20.00 -8.65
CA SER A 165 8.05 -19.49 -8.82
C SER A 165 7.74 -19.22 -10.29
N ARG A 166 6.53 -19.60 -10.72
CA ARG A 166 6.02 -19.33 -12.07
C ARG A 166 4.50 -19.20 -11.99
N MET A 167 3.93 -18.27 -12.75
CA MET A 167 2.48 -18.08 -12.78
C MET A 167 1.78 -19.38 -13.23
N GLY A 168 0.80 -19.83 -12.45
CA GLY A 168 0.05 -21.07 -12.70
C GLY A 168 0.73 -22.34 -12.17
N TYR A 169 1.85 -22.22 -11.45
CA TYR A 169 2.60 -23.32 -10.85
C TYR A 169 2.78 -23.10 -9.35
N GLU A 170 2.91 -24.19 -8.61
CA GLU A 170 3.15 -24.15 -7.17
C GLU A 170 4.57 -23.64 -6.87
N ASP A 171 4.71 -22.76 -5.89
CA ASP A 171 6.02 -22.28 -5.43
C ASP A 171 6.79 -23.42 -4.75
N VAL A 172 7.99 -23.73 -5.26
CA VAL A 172 8.85 -24.78 -4.70
C VAL A 172 9.95 -24.13 -3.86
N GLU A 173 9.99 -24.44 -2.56
CA GLU A 173 11.08 -24.06 -1.66
C GLU A 173 11.97 -25.26 -1.31
N LYS A 174 13.29 -25.14 -1.53
CA LYS A 174 14.28 -26.17 -1.18
C LYS A 174 15.51 -25.59 -0.50
N GLU A 175 16.00 -26.27 0.53
CA GLU A 175 17.26 -25.90 1.19
C GLU A 175 18.46 -26.42 0.40
N ILE A 176 19.40 -25.53 0.14
CA ILE A 176 20.65 -25.81 -0.58
C ILE A 176 21.84 -25.23 0.17
N SER A 177 23.00 -25.87 0.04
CA SER A 177 24.25 -25.41 0.66
C SER A 177 25.26 -25.06 -0.43
N VAL A 178 25.66 -23.78 -0.50
CA VAL A 178 26.65 -23.31 -1.47
C VAL A 178 28.03 -23.39 -0.83
N GLN A 179 28.95 -24.11 -1.49
CA GLN A 179 30.35 -24.23 -1.07
C GLN A 179 31.21 -23.14 -1.73
N PRO A 180 32.32 -22.69 -1.09
CA PRO A 180 33.23 -21.70 -1.66
C PRO A 180 33.87 -22.25 -2.94
N ASN A 181 33.86 -21.46 -4.03
CA ASN A 181 34.32 -21.86 -5.37
C ASN A 181 33.64 -23.13 -5.94
N GLY A 182 32.51 -23.55 -5.35
CA GLY A 182 31.78 -24.74 -5.78
C GLY A 182 30.72 -24.43 -6.84
N GLU A 183 30.45 -25.42 -7.68
CA GLU A 183 29.31 -25.44 -8.60
C GLU A 183 28.28 -26.44 -8.09
N LEU A 184 27.07 -25.96 -7.81
CA LEU A 184 25.94 -26.79 -7.39
C LEU A 184 24.96 -26.90 -8.56
N ARG A 185 24.79 -28.12 -9.08
CA ARG A 185 23.69 -28.42 -10.00
C ARG A 185 22.45 -28.84 -9.22
N PHE A 186 21.31 -28.20 -9.49
CA PHE A 186 20.05 -28.48 -8.82
C PHE A 186 18.88 -28.41 -9.80
N ASP A 187 18.42 -29.57 -10.24
CA ASP A 187 17.29 -29.68 -11.15
C ASP A 187 15.98 -29.78 -10.33
N VAL A 188 14.91 -29.09 -10.76
CA VAL A 188 13.66 -28.97 -9.99
C VAL A 188 12.46 -29.28 -10.87
N GLU A 189 11.58 -30.14 -10.37
CA GLU A 189 10.27 -30.40 -10.96
C GLU A 189 9.20 -29.57 -10.22
N VAL A 190 8.36 -28.87 -10.99
CA VAL A 190 7.34 -27.95 -10.46
C VAL A 190 5.96 -28.42 -10.89
N ALA A 191 5.02 -28.53 -9.95
CA ALA A 191 3.65 -28.93 -10.23
C ALA A 191 2.77 -27.73 -10.61
N LEU A 192 1.78 -27.96 -11.47
CA LEU A 192 0.74 -26.97 -11.77
C LEU A 192 -0.07 -26.66 -10.50
N GLU A 193 -0.30 -25.38 -10.23
CA GLU A 193 -1.19 -24.96 -9.16
C GLU A 193 -2.62 -24.92 -9.70
N ALA A 194 -3.48 -25.80 -9.19
CA ALA A 194 -4.91 -25.73 -9.48
C ALA A 194 -5.48 -24.46 -8.81
N ILE A 195 -5.66 -23.39 -9.59
CA ILE A 195 -6.21 -22.12 -9.12
C ILE A 195 -7.62 -22.38 -8.54
N ARG A 196 -7.71 -22.48 -7.22
CA ARG A 196 -8.98 -22.50 -6.49
C ARG A 196 -9.41 -21.05 -6.31
N LEU A 197 -10.20 -20.54 -7.26
CA LEU A 197 -10.81 -19.22 -7.11
C LEU A 197 -11.77 -19.26 -5.92
N GLY A 198 -11.58 -18.32 -4.98
CA GLY A 198 -12.54 -18.08 -3.91
C GLY A 198 -13.86 -17.53 -4.47
N GLU A 199 -14.96 -17.80 -3.77
CA GLU A 199 -16.26 -17.24 -4.12
C GLU A 199 -16.21 -15.70 -4.08
N VAL A 200 -16.61 -15.07 -5.18
CA VAL A 200 -16.71 -13.60 -5.27
C VAL A 200 -18.15 -13.19 -4.98
N THR A 201 -18.40 -12.67 -3.78
CA THR A 201 -19.71 -12.12 -3.43
C THR A 201 -19.87 -10.71 -4.01
N VAL A 202 -20.72 -10.57 -5.03
CA VAL A 202 -21.06 -9.26 -5.60
C VAL A 202 -22.25 -8.69 -4.84
N ALA A 203 -22.00 -7.69 -3.99
CA ALA A 203 -23.06 -6.94 -3.30
C ALA A 203 -23.30 -5.59 -4.00
N GLY A 204 -24.46 -5.44 -4.65
CA GLY A 204 -24.89 -4.18 -5.23
C GLY A 204 -25.61 -3.30 -4.21
N LYS A 205 -25.07 -2.11 -3.91
CA LYS A 205 -25.80 -1.08 -3.17
C LYS A 205 -26.63 -0.26 -4.16
N LYS A 206 -27.95 -0.38 -4.12
CA LYS A 206 -28.86 0.46 -4.93
C LYS A 206 -28.85 1.89 -4.35
N THR A 207 -27.94 2.73 -4.82
CA THR A 207 -28.00 4.17 -4.57
C THR A 207 -29.10 4.72 -5.48
N ARG A 208 -30.20 5.20 -4.89
CA ARG A 208 -31.26 5.90 -5.62
C ARG A 208 -30.66 7.26 -6.01
N PHE A 209 -30.18 7.38 -7.25
CA PHE A 209 -29.94 8.70 -7.83
C PHE A 209 -31.31 9.38 -7.91
N ILE A 210 -31.52 10.42 -7.10
CA ILE A 210 -32.73 11.25 -7.16
C ILE A 210 -32.50 12.18 -8.36
N GLU A 211 -32.80 11.70 -9.57
CA GLU A 211 -32.81 12.55 -10.78
C GLU A 211 -34.13 13.34 -10.92
N GLU A 212 -35.19 12.93 -10.22
CA GLU A 212 -36.47 13.63 -10.25
C GLU A 212 -36.81 14.18 -8.86
N VAL A 213 -36.74 15.51 -8.74
CA VAL A 213 -37.30 16.22 -7.59
C VAL A 213 -38.80 16.36 -7.83
N GLU A 214 -39.57 15.36 -7.41
CA GLU A 214 -41.03 15.50 -7.30
C GLU A 214 -41.34 16.47 -6.15
N ILE A 215 -41.77 17.68 -6.48
CA ILE A 215 -42.18 18.68 -5.48
C ILE A 215 -43.52 18.28 -4.86
N SER A 216 -43.74 18.64 -3.59
CA SER A 216 -44.98 18.31 -2.86
C SER A 216 -45.34 16.81 -2.84
N ARG A 217 -44.34 15.93 -2.95
CA ARG A 217 -44.48 14.48 -2.82
C ARG A 217 -44.35 14.05 -1.36
N THR A 218 -45.33 13.30 -0.89
CA THR A 218 -45.29 12.60 0.39
C THR A 218 -45.49 11.10 0.13
N ASN A 219 -44.60 10.26 0.66
CA ASN A 219 -44.79 8.81 0.65
C ASN A 219 -45.27 8.38 2.03
N ILE A 220 -46.44 7.75 2.08
CA ILE A 220 -47.07 7.25 3.29
C ILE A 220 -46.92 5.74 3.30
N GLY A 221 -46.24 5.22 4.31
CA GLY A 221 -46.03 3.77 4.45
C GLY A 221 -47.20 3.09 5.16
N ALA A 222 -47.35 1.77 4.98
CA ALA A 222 -48.38 0.98 5.68
C ALA A 222 -48.41 1.21 7.20
N ARG A 223 -47.24 1.36 7.82
CA ARG A 223 -47.13 1.65 9.26
C ARG A 223 -47.76 2.99 9.65
N GLU A 224 -47.56 4.02 8.83
CA GLU A 224 -48.09 5.36 9.08
C GLU A 224 -49.62 5.36 8.99
N ILE A 225 -50.15 4.69 7.97
CA ILE A 225 -51.60 4.46 7.79
C ILE A 225 -52.19 3.75 9.02
N GLY A 226 -51.57 2.64 9.44
CA GLY A 226 -52.03 1.88 10.61
C GLY A 226 -51.87 2.58 11.96
N SER A 227 -50.99 3.57 12.06
CA SER A 227 -50.76 4.34 13.29
C SER A 227 -51.61 5.60 13.42
N THR A 228 -52.33 5.96 12.35
CA THR A 228 -53.19 7.15 12.32
C THR A 228 -54.46 6.91 13.15
N PRO A 229 -54.82 7.80 14.09
CA PRO A 229 -56.09 7.70 14.80
C PRO A 229 -57.28 7.72 13.83
N SER A 230 -58.14 6.71 13.92
CA SER A 230 -59.36 6.62 13.14
C SER A 230 -60.54 6.22 14.02
N LEU A 231 -61.76 6.49 13.55
CA LEU A 231 -62.98 6.24 14.34
C LEU A 231 -63.33 4.75 14.45
N VAL A 232 -63.04 3.97 13.41
CA VAL A 232 -63.42 2.55 13.31
C VAL A 232 -62.23 1.72 12.84
N GLU A 233 -61.74 1.98 11.63
CA GLU A 233 -60.63 1.25 11.00
C GLU A 233 -59.62 2.22 10.42
N ALA A 234 -58.36 1.78 10.29
CA ALA A 234 -57.31 2.58 9.67
C ALA A 234 -57.69 2.91 8.20
N ASP A 235 -57.57 4.17 7.81
CA ASP A 235 -57.98 4.66 6.49
C ASP A 235 -56.90 5.58 5.91
N VAL A 236 -56.39 5.23 4.73
CA VAL A 236 -55.36 6.01 4.02
C VAL A 236 -55.82 7.43 3.71
N PHE A 237 -57.11 7.67 3.48
CA PHE A 237 -57.65 9.01 3.22
C PHE A 237 -57.60 9.87 4.48
N ARG A 238 -57.85 9.28 5.65
CA ARG A 238 -57.75 9.98 6.94
C ARG A 238 -56.30 10.31 7.28
N THR A 239 -55.36 9.42 6.97
CA THR A 239 -53.92 9.72 7.11
C THR A 239 -53.51 10.89 6.22
N ILE A 240 -54.00 10.95 4.98
CA ILE A 240 -53.71 12.07 4.07
C ILE A 240 -54.29 13.39 4.58
N GLN A 241 -55.49 13.37 5.17
CA GLN A 241 -56.12 14.56 5.76
C GLN A 241 -55.32 15.17 6.93
N GLN A 242 -54.33 14.47 7.49
CA GLN A 242 -53.41 15.03 8.49
C GLN A 242 -52.27 15.84 7.87
N LEU A 243 -52.06 15.71 6.55
CA LEU A 243 -51.06 16.49 5.83
C LEU A 243 -51.56 17.93 5.63
N PRO A 244 -50.70 18.94 5.75
CA PRO A 244 -51.10 20.36 5.66
C PRO A 244 -51.64 20.78 4.28
N SER A 245 -51.54 19.91 3.28
CA SER A 245 -52.02 20.18 1.92
C SER A 245 -53.42 19.63 1.66
N ALA A 246 -53.93 18.75 2.53
CA ALA A 246 -55.22 18.10 2.38
C ALA A 246 -56.11 18.39 3.59
N THR A 247 -57.39 18.58 3.32
CA THR A 247 -58.42 18.83 4.32
C THR A 247 -59.63 17.95 4.03
N SER A 248 -60.48 17.77 5.03
CA SER A 248 -61.80 17.18 4.83
C SER A 248 -62.88 18.24 4.63
N GLN A 249 -63.98 17.88 3.98
CA GLN A 249 -65.21 18.70 3.96
C GLN A 249 -65.89 18.75 5.33
N SER A 250 -65.73 17.70 6.16
CA SER A 250 -66.29 17.61 7.52
C SER A 250 -65.57 16.53 8.33
N ASP A 251 -65.72 16.53 9.65
CA ASP A 251 -65.09 15.52 10.52
C ASP A 251 -65.50 14.08 10.15
N PHE A 252 -66.69 13.92 9.57
CA PHE A 252 -67.27 12.65 9.14
C PHE A 252 -67.07 12.35 7.65
N SER A 253 -66.28 13.13 6.92
CA SER A 253 -66.01 12.88 5.51
C SER A 253 -64.57 12.38 5.29
N SER A 254 -64.41 11.32 4.52
CA SER A 254 -63.15 10.86 3.94
C SER A 254 -62.87 11.50 2.58
N ALA A 255 -63.74 12.40 2.09
CA ALA A 255 -63.49 13.14 0.86
C ALA A 255 -62.24 14.03 1.00
N LEU A 256 -61.39 14.04 -0.04
CA LEU A 256 -60.14 14.80 -0.03
C LEU A 256 -60.34 16.15 -0.69
N VAL A 257 -60.14 17.22 0.05
CA VAL A 257 -60.05 18.58 -0.48
C VAL A 257 -58.59 18.99 -0.41
N VAL A 258 -57.90 19.07 -1.56
CA VAL A 258 -56.46 19.36 -1.59
C VAL A 258 -56.26 20.75 -2.16
N ARG A 259 -55.63 21.63 -1.38
CA ARG A 259 -55.41 23.05 -1.73
C ARG A 259 -56.67 23.78 -2.24
N GLY A 260 -57.83 23.44 -1.68
CA GLY A 260 -59.13 24.02 -2.03
C GLY A 260 -59.81 23.40 -3.26
N GLY A 261 -59.20 22.40 -3.90
CA GLY A 261 -59.83 21.65 -4.99
C GLY A 261 -60.93 20.72 -4.51
N SER A 262 -61.94 20.51 -5.36
CA SER A 262 -63.06 19.61 -5.05
C SER A 262 -62.61 18.15 -5.02
N PRO A 263 -63.29 17.26 -4.27
CA PRO A 263 -62.93 15.84 -4.21
C PRO A 263 -62.79 15.15 -5.57
N ASP A 264 -63.61 15.56 -6.55
CA ASP A 264 -63.61 15.03 -7.91
C ASP A 264 -62.41 15.51 -8.77
N GLU A 265 -61.62 16.46 -8.28
CA GLU A 265 -60.43 16.99 -8.97
C GLU A 265 -59.15 16.23 -8.63
N ASN A 266 -59.22 15.25 -7.72
CA ASN A 266 -58.12 14.38 -7.35
C ASN A 266 -58.06 13.14 -8.26
N LEU A 267 -56.85 12.74 -8.66
CA LEU A 267 -56.60 11.44 -9.27
C LEU A 267 -56.40 10.41 -8.17
N ILE A 268 -57.12 9.29 -8.21
CA ILE A 268 -56.92 8.20 -7.26
C ILE A 268 -56.61 6.95 -8.06
N LEU A 269 -55.43 6.39 -7.83
CA LEU A 269 -54.91 5.21 -8.53
C LEU A 269 -54.67 4.08 -7.54
N VAL A 270 -54.92 2.85 -7.98
CA VAL A 270 -54.57 1.62 -7.28
C VAL A 270 -53.81 0.73 -8.24
N ASP A 271 -52.54 0.46 -7.94
CA ASP A 271 -51.62 -0.27 -8.82
C ASP A 271 -51.62 0.27 -10.27
N GLY A 272 -51.79 1.60 -10.40
CA GLY A 272 -51.86 2.31 -11.69
C GLY A 272 -53.25 2.37 -12.33
N ALA A 273 -54.28 1.71 -11.79
CA ALA A 273 -55.65 1.79 -12.28
C ALA A 273 -56.44 2.91 -11.59
N GLU A 274 -57.15 3.72 -12.36
CA GLU A 274 -57.95 4.83 -11.83
C GLU A 274 -59.23 4.34 -11.15
N ILE A 275 -59.46 4.82 -9.93
CA ILE A 275 -60.65 4.51 -9.13
C ILE A 275 -61.50 5.77 -8.97
N TYR A 276 -62.72 5.72 -9.49
CA TYR A 276 -63.71 6.78 -9.35
C TYR A 276 -64.52 6.57 -8.09
N ASN A 277 -64.77 7.66 -7.35
CA ASN A 277 -65.58 7.66 -6.13
C ASN A 277 -65.19 6.52 -5.14
N PRO A 278 -63.95 6.50 -4.62
CA PRO A 278 -63.46 5.44 -3.73
C PRO A 278 -63.97 5.60 -2.29
N TYR A 279 -65.25 5.95 -2.14
CA TYR A 279 -65.89 6.22 -0.87
C TYR A 279 -67.09 5.29 -0.69
N HIS A 280 -67.32 4.86 0.55
CA HIS A 280 -68.54 4.13 0.93
C HIS A 280 -69.22 4.81 2.11
N LEU A 281 -70.45 4.38 2.40
CA LEU A 281 -71.27 4.94 3.48
C LEU A 281 -71.38 6.48 3.38
N LEU A 282 -71.79 6.96 2.20
CA LEU A 282 -71.98 8.39 1.88
C LEU A 282 -70.74 9.27 2.09
N GLY A 283 -69.54 8.70 2.00
CA GLY A 283 -68.30 9.45 2.17
C GLY A 283 -67.65 9.28 3.53
N LEU A 284 -68.18 8.46 4.45
CA LEU A 284 -67.62 8.32 5.80
C LEU A 284 -66.26 7.62 5.82
N PHE A 285 -66.05 6.69 4.89
CA PHE A 285 -64.88 5.82 4.82
C PHE A 285 -64.40 5.63 3.38
N SER A 286 -63.10 5.47 3.18
CA SER A 286 -62.59 5.02 1.88
C SER A 286 -62.88 3.54 1.63
N THR A 287 -62.88 3.11 0.38
CA THR A 287 -63.13 1.71 0.00
C THR A 287 -61.92 0.78 0.19
N PHE A 288 -60.80 1.28 0.72
CA PHE A 288 -59.55 0.54 0.79
C PHE A 288 -59.28 -0.03 2.17
N ASN A 289 -58.87 -1.29 2.22
CA ASN A 289 -58.40 -1.91 3.45
C ASN A 289 -56.92 -1.54 3.68
N ALA A 290 -56.62 -0.87 4.79
CA ALA A 290 -55.27 -0.44 5.13
C ALA A 290 -54.23 -1.58 5.18
N ASP A 291 -54.63 -2.80 5.58
CA ASP A 291 -53.72 -3.96 5.67
C ASP A 291 -53.28 -4.48 4.30
N THR A 292 -54.02 -4.13 3.24
CA THR A 292 -53.69 -4.54 1.86
C THR A 292 -52.78 -3.56 1.14
N ILE A 293 -52.57 -2.36 1.72
CA ILE A 293 -51.78 -1.29 1.14
C ILE A 293 -50.30 -1.48 1.54
N ALA A 294 -49.42 -1.57 0.55
CA ALA A 294 -47.98 -1.57 0.79
C ALA A 294 -47.47 -0.15 1.07
N ASN A 295 -47.87 0.79 0.23
CA ASN A 295 -47.56 2.21 0.37
C ASN A 295 -48.53 3.08 -0.44
N ALA A 296 -48.67 4.35 -0.05
CA ALA A 296 -49.39 5.35 -0.81
C ALA A 296 -48.45 6.52 -1.15
N LYS A 297 -48.45 6.94 -2.41
CA LYS A 297 -47.74 8.13 -2.89
C LYS A 297 -48.76 9.24 -3.10
N PHE A 298 -48.60 10.33 -2.35
CA PHE A 298 -49.47 11.49 -2.44
C PHE A 298 -48.70 12.68 -3.02
N LEU A 299 -49.28 13.32 -4.04
CA LEU A 299 -48.73 14.47 -4.73
C LEU A 299 -49.77 15.60 -4.68
N ALA A 300 -49.50 16.63 -3.87
CA ALA A 300 -50.41 17.76 -3.71
C ALA A 300 -50.30 18.84 -4.81
N GLY A 301 -49.51 18.58 -5.86
CA GLY A 301 -49.29 19.45 -7.01
C GLY A 301 -47.89 19.30 -7.59
N GLY A 302 -47.65 19.89 -8.76
CA GLY A 302 -46.33 19.80 -9.44
C GLY A 302 -45.95 18.36 -9.83
N TYR A 303 -46.95 17.52 -10.06
CA TYR A 303 -46.78 16.12 -10.42
C TYR A 303 -46.33 15.96 -11.88
N PRO A 304 -45.66 14.84 -12.21
CA PRO A 304 -45.19 14.59 -13.57
C PRO A 304 -46.33 14.53 -14.60
N ALA A 305 -46.00 14.85 -15.86
CA ALA A 305 -46.95 14.89 -16.97
C ALA A 305 -47.59 13.53 -17.32
N GLU A 306 -47.08 12.42 -16.77
CA GLU A 306 -47.69 11.09 -16.89
C GLU A 306 -49.07 11.02 -16.23
N TYR A 307 -49.31 11.86 -15.23
CA TYR A 307 -50.60 12.01 -14.58
C TYR A 307 -51.40 13.12 -15.27
N THR A 308 -52.34 12.71 -16.11
CA THR A 308 -53.19 13.62 -16.90
C THR A 308 -54.58 13.78 -16.28
N GLY A 309 -55.27 14.87 -16.65
CA GLY A 309 -56.73 14.99 -16.50
C GLY A 309 -57.26 15.34 -15.11
N ARG A 310 -56.40 15.75 -14.16
CA ARG A 310 -56.81 16.13 -12.81
C ARG A 310 -56.23 17.50 -12.43
N LEU A 311 -56.91 18.22 -11.55
CA LEU A 311 -56.63 19.64 -11.28
C LEU A 311 -56.06 19.87 -9.87
N SER A 312 -56.30 18.95 -8.94
CA SER A 312 -55.98 19.16 -7.53
C SER A 312 -54.78 18.33 -7.06
N SER A 313 -54.88 17.00 -7.05
CA SER A 313 -53.82 16.13 -6.51
C SER A 313 -53.82 14.74 -7.14
N ILE A 314 -52.80 13.94 -6.82
CA ILE A 314 -52.75 12.51 -7.13
C ILE A 314 -52.49 11.72 -5.85
N LEU A 315 -53.27 10.66 -5.69
CA LEU A 315 -53.08 9.62 -4.71
C LEU A 315 -52.87 8.30 -5.45
N ASP A 316 -51.65 7.77 -5.40
CA ASP A 316 -51.26 6.50 -6.02
C ASP A 316 -51.00 5.45 -4.95
N ILE A 317 -51.93 4.50 -4.82
CA ILE A 317 -51.94 3.44 -3.82
C ILE A 317 -51.33 2.18 -4.45
N ILE A 318 -50.28 1.67 -3.83
CA ILE A 318 -49.64 0.41 -4.25
C ILE A 318 -50.04 -0.66 -3.25
N MET A 319 -50.64 -1.74 -3.76
CA MET A 319 -51.07 -2.86 -2.93
C MET A 319 -49.90 -3.82 -2.67
N ILE A 320 -50.02 -4.61 -1.61
CA ILE A 320 -49.05 -5.68 -1.31
C ILE A 320 -49.08 -6.71 -2.45
N LYS A 321 -47.96 -6.83 -3.17
CA LYS A 321 -47.79 -7.89 -4.17
C LYS A 321 -47.46 -9.20 -3.48
N PHE A 322 -48.36 -10.17 -3.60
CA PHE A 322 -48.04 -11.55 -3.26
C PHE A 322 -47.14 -12.15 -4.36
N ILE A 323 -45.85 -12.27 -4.08
CA ILE A 323 -44.92 -12.97 -4.98
C ILE A 323 -44.90 -14.43 -4.55
N PRO A 324 -45.48 -15.37 -5.31
CA PRO A 324 -45.34 -16.78 -5.00
C PRO A 324 -43.86 -17.15 -5.12
N LEU A 325 -43.29 -17.67 -4.04
CA LEU A 325 -41.93 -18.21 -4.06
C LEU A 325 -41.89 -19.36 -5.07
N LYS A 326 -41.14 -19.19 -6.18
CA LYS A 326 -40.83 -20.29 -7.08
C LYS A 326 -40.04 -21.32 -6.28
N ILE A 327 -40.68 -22.43 -5.93
CA ILE A 327 -40.01 -23.62 -5.41
C ILE A 327 -39.15 -24.17 -6.57
N SER A 328 -37.84 -23.93 -6.50
CA SER A 328 -36.89 -24.50 -7.45
C SER A 328 -36.65 -25.95 -7.05
N TYR A 329 -37.35 -26.88 -7.70
CA TYR A 329 -37.00 -28.30 -7.61
C TYR A 329 -35.70 -28.51 -8.38
N TYR A 330 -34.60 -28.72 -7.67
CA TYR A 330 -33.42 -29.38 -8.23
C TYR A 330 -33.72 -30.88 -8.28
N LEU A 331 -33.78 -31.42 -9.50
CA LEU A 331 -33.80 -32.86 -9.79
C LEU A 331 -32.38 -33.42 -9.83
#